data_AF-A0AAF0MFN2-F1
#
_entry.id   AF-A0AAF0MFN2-F1
#
_cell.length_a   1.000
_cell.length_b   1.000
_cell.length_c   1.000
_cell.angle_alpha   90.00
_cell.angle_beta   90.00
_cell.angle_gamma   90.00
#
_symmetry.space_group_name_H-M   'P 1'
#
loop_
_entity.id
_entity.type
_entity.pdbx_description
1 polymer ?
#
loop_
_entity_poly.entity_id
_entity_poly.type
_entity_poly.pdbx_seq_one_letter_code
_entity_poly.pdbx_strand_id
1 'polypeptide(L)'
;MTPQEPGSLQSSSETAGPPVTVSVTRLVEPDRIPEVTRWVQSGVNLANRYPGFLGSGWVRSTAQSREWHMLYRFADHDSLATWENSDDRLRWLDLGRDLVVESRVEKRTGIEGWFDVPQDAPASSAPPRWKQSVSIWLGFFPVNLAFTYLTAWLVPAFAHVAILPRVLITTVVLTPIMTFWVLPFVTKLIRPWLLAPPRSERA
;
A
#
# COMPACT_ATOMS: atom_id res chain seq x y z
N MET A 1 -55.48 -1.35 -6.37
CA MET A 1 -54.94 0.01 -6.13
C MET A 1 -53.48 -0.17 -5.76
N THR A 2 -52.63 -0.23 -6.78
CA THR A 2 -51.19 -0.51 -6.64
C THR A 2 -50.47 0.83 -6.71
N PRO A 3 -49.72 1.25 -5.69
CA PRO A 3 -48.97 2.51 -5.76
C PRO A 3 -47.88 2.39 -6.83
N GLN A 4 -47.86 3.33 -7.78
CA GLN A 4 -46.74 3.52 -8.70
C GLN A 4 -45.49 3.93 -7.93
N GLU A 5 -44.36 3.29 -8.23
CA GLU A 5 -43.04 3.84 -7.89
C GLU A 5 -42.76 5.06 -8.77
N PRO A 6 -42.46 6.25 -8.19
CA PRO A 6 -42.02 7.39 -8.97
C PRO A 6 -40.52 7.32 -9.24
N GLY A 7 -40.17 7.40 -10.52
CA GLY A 7 -38.96 8.07 -11.00
C GLY A 7 -37.63 7.43 -10.63
N SER A 8 -37.09 6.66 -11.59
CA SER A 8 -35.65 6.50 -11.74
C SER A 8 -34.96 7.86 -11.59
N LEU A 9 -34.30 8.09 -10.46
CA LEU A 9 -33.32 9.16 -10.34
C LEU A 9 -32.21 8.82 -11.33
N GLN A 10 -32.28 9.46 -12.49
CA GLN A 10 -31.19 9.50 -13.44
C GLN A 10 -29.99 10.05 -12.68
N SER A 11 -29.05 9.17 -12.34
CA SER A 11 -27.72 9.57 -11.90
C SER A 11 -27.16 10.41 -13.04
N SER A 12 -27.18 11.72 -12.88
CA SER A 12 -26.46 12.64 -13.74
C SER A 12 -24.99 12.27 -13.66
N SER A 13 -24.55 11.44 -14.60
CA SER A 13 -23.16 11.15 -14.90
C SER A 13 -22.53 12.41 -15.46
N GLU A 14 -22.39 13.42 -14.62
CA GLU A 14 -21.62 14.61 -14.91
C GLU A 14 -20.15 14.19 -14.97
N THR A 15 -19.44 14.72 -15.97
CA THR A 15 -18.12 14.30 -16.44
C THR A 15 -17.03 14.49 -15.37
N ALA A 16 -17.01 13.64 -14.35
CA ALA A 16 -16.05 13.65 -13.26
C ALA A 16 -15.21 12.36 -13.33
N GLY A 17 -13.88 12.51 -13.34
CA GLY A 17 -12.95 11.37 -13.34
C GLY A 17 -13.14 10.42 -12.15
N PRO A 18 -12.41 9.30 -12.09
CA PRO A 18 -12.57 8.35 -10.99
C PRO A 18 -12.28 9.01 -9.63
N PRO A 19 -13.04 8.65 -8.57
CA PRO A 19 -12.79 9.20 -7.24
C PRO A 19 -11.38 8.93 -6.73
N VAL A 20 -10.81 9.93 -6.06
CA VAL A 20 -9.43 9.91 -5.56
C VAL A 20 -9.44 9.86 -4.04
N THR A 21 -8.68 8.93 -3.47
CA THR A 21 -8.50 8.82 -2.00
C THR A 21 -7.07 9.19 -1.65
N VAL A 22 -6.90 10.20 -0.80
CA VAL A 22 -5.59 10.62 -0.31
C VAL A 22 -5.40 10.07 1.09
N SER A 23 -4.29 9.36 1.30
CA SER A 23 -3.83 8.90 2.61
C SER A 23 -2.67 9.76 3.07
N VAL A 24 -2.69 10.20 4.32
CA VAL A 24 -1.60 10.96 4.93
C VAL A 24 -1.26 10.31 6.25
N THR A 25 -0.04 9.81 6.37
CA THR A 25 0.50 9.32 7.64
C THR A 25 1.19 10.47 8.36
N ARG A 26 0.89 10.63 9.65
CA ARG A 26 1.56 11.61 10.53
C ARG A 26 1.99 10.99 11.84
N LEU A 27 3.15 11.43 12.35
CA LEU A 27 3.59 11.14 13.72
C LEU A 27 3.08 12.20 14.69
N VAL A 28 2.35 11.75 15.71
CA VAL A 28 1.71 12.57 16.74
C VAL A 28 2.30 12.23 18.10
N GLU A 29 2.62 13.25 18.88
CA GLU A 29 3.10 13.06 20.24
C GLU A 29 1.92 12.76 21.18
N PRO A 30 2.06 11.79 22.12
CA PRO A 30 0.97 11.43 23.04
C PRO A 30 0.39 12.63 23.79
N ASP A 31 1.26 13.56 24.21
CA ASP A 31 0.87 14.73 25.00
C ASP A 31 0.11 15.79 24.18
N ARG A 32 0.20 15.72 22.84
CA ARG A 32 -0.45 16.68 21.92
C ARG A 32 -1.67 16.11 21.21
N ILE A 33 -2.11 14.91 21.56
CA ILE A 33 -3.29 14.26 20.97
C ILE A 33 -4.54 15.18 20.95
N PRO A 34 -4.90 15.90 22.03
CA PRO A 34 -6.10 16.75 22.02
C PRO A 34 -5.98 17.94 21.05
N GLU A 35 -4.79 18.53 20.93
CA GLU A 35 -4.51 19.64 20.02
C GLU A 35 -4.54 19.17 18.57
N VAL A 36 -3.85 18.07 18.27
CA VAL A 36 -3.87 17.46 16.94
C VAL A 36 -5.29 17.09 16.54
N THR A 37 -6.07 16.45 17.42
CA THR A 37 -7.47 16.08 17.10
C THR A 37 -8.30 17.30 16.70
N ARG A 38 -8.20 18.42 17.43
CA ARG A 38 -8.90 19.66 17.09
C ARG A 38 -8.44 20.23 15.75
N TRP A 39 -7.13 20.21 15.49
CA TRP A 39 -6.55 20.65 14.24
C TRP A 39 -6.98 19.76 13.05
N VAL A 40 -7.07 18.44 13.22
CA VAL A 40 -7.61 17.55 12.18
C VAL A 40 -9.07 17.87 11.91
N GLN A 41 -9.88 18.00 12.96
CA GLN A 41 -11.31 18.29 12.83
C GLN A 41 -11.56 19.62 12.11
N SER A 42 -10.75 20.66 12.37
CA SER A 42 -10.87 21.94 11.66
C SER A 42 -10.56 21.80 10.16
N GLY A 43 -9.56 20.97 9.81
CA GLY A 43 -9.25 20.63 8.42
C GLY A 43 -10.38 19.89 7.71
N VAL A 44 -11.02 18.94 8.40
CA VAL A 44 -12.20 18.22 7.88
C VAL A 44 -13.37 19.17 7.65
N ASN A 45 -13.66 20.05 8.61
CA ASN A 45 -14.73 21.04 8.49
C ASN A 45 -14.48 22.02 7.32
N LEU A 46 -13.22 22.32 7.07
CA LEU A 46 -12.81 23.15 5.94
C LEU A 46 -12.97 22.41 4.60
N ALA A 47 -12.48 21.17 4.51
CA ALA A 47 -12.60 20.35 3.30
C ALA A 47 -14.06 20.07 2.91
N ASN A 48 -14.96 19.93 3.89
CA ASN A 48 -16.41 19.79 3.67
C ASN A 48 -17.05 20.96 2.90
N ARG A 49 -16.39 22.11 2.82
CA ARG A 49 -16.90 23.27 2.05
C ARG A 49 -16.54 23.21 0.57
N TYR A 50 -15.64 22.31 0.17
CA TYR A 50 -15.18 22.19 -1.20
C TYR A 50 -16.08 21.24 -2.00
N PRO A 51 -16.47 21.61 -3.23
CA PRO A 51 -17.19 20.71 -4.12
C PRO A 51 -16.45 19.39 -4.33
N GLY A 52 -17.21 18.30 -4.46
CA GLY A 52 -16.65 16.97 -4.70
C GLY A 52 -16.03 16.30 -3.47
N PHE A 53 -16.03 16.90 -2.28
CA PHE A 53 -15.59 16.22 -1.06
C PHE A 53 -16.56 15.10 -0.67
N LEU A 54 -16.05 13.87 -0.56
CA LEU A 54 -16.84 12.66 -0.28
C LEU A 54 -16.69 12.14 1.15
N GLY A 55 -15.84 12.77 1.95
CA GLY A 55 -15.63 12.43 3.35
C GLY A 55 -14.17 12.22 3.73
N SER A 56 -13.96 12.08 5.03
CA SER A 56 -12.64 11.87 5.62
C SER A 56 -12.72 11.16 6.96
N GLY A 57 -11.60 10.59 7.40
CA GLY A 57 -11.44 10.05 8.74
C GLY A 57 -9.97 9.89 9.09
N TRP A 58 -9.71 9.44 10.31
CA TRP A 58 -8.38 9.03 10.73
C TRP A 58 -8.46 7.77 11.57
N VAL A 59 -7.42 6.96 11.49
CA VAL A 59 -7.28 5.73 12.27
C VAL A 59 -5.88 5.67 12.87
N ARG A 60 -5.77 4.94 13.99
CA ARG A 60 -4.48 4.61 14.61
C ARG A 60 -4.31 3.10 14.55
N SER A 61 -3.10 2.63 14.29
CA SER A 61 -2.81 1.18 14.22
C SER A 61 -3.02 0.50 15.58
N THR A 62 -2.68 1.19 16.68
CA THR A 62 -2.93 0.74 18.06
C THR A 62 -3.25 1.95 18.95
N ALA A 63 -3.81 1.70 20.14
CA ALA A 63 -4.13 2.76 21.10
C ALA A 63 -2.89 3.59 21.52
N GLN A 64 -1.72 2.96 21.56
CA GLN A 64 -0.43 3.56 21.92
C GLN A 64 0.37 4.03 20.70
N SER A 65 -0.12 3.80 19.47
CA SER A 65 0.60 4.21 18.27
C SER A 65 0.65 5.73 18.15
N ARG A 66 1.86 6.24 17.93
CA ARG A 66 2.11 7.62 17.55
C ARG A 66 1.80 7.87 16.08
N GLU A 67 1.65 6.81 15.30
CA GLU A 67 1.35 6.88 13.87
C GLU A 67 -0.16 6.97 13.64
N TRP A 68 -0.57 8.03 12.97
CA TRP A 68 -1.96 8.28 12.58
C TRP A 68 -2.07 8.25 11.08
N HIS A 69 -3.04 7.51 10.57
CA HIS A 69 -3.37 7.47 9.15
C HIS A 69 -4.64 8.28 8.93
N MET A 70 -4.52 9.36 8.18
CA MET A 70 -5.61 10.26 7.84
C MET A 70 -6.02 9.99 6.40
N LEU A 71 -7.30 9.83 6.14
CA LEU A 71 -7.83 9.55 4.82
C LEU A 71 -8.87 10.61 4.47
N TYR A 72 -8.85 11.10 3.23
CA TYR A 72 -9.92 11.92 2.69
C TYR A 72 -10.13 11.61 1.21
N ARG A 73 -11.37 11.76 0.73
CA ARG A 73 -11.76 11.35 -0.61
C ARG A 73 -12.47 12.49 -1.34
N PHE A 74 -12.15 12.62 -2.63
CA PHE A 74 -12.81 13.53 -3.56
C PHE A 74 -13.42 12.77 -4.74
N ALA A 75 -14.43 13.37 -5.36
CA ALA A 75 -15.17 12.83 -6.50
C ALA A 75 -14.29 12.62 -7.73
N ASP A 76 -13.29 13.48 -7.93
CA ASP A 76 -12.39 13.47 -9.07
C ASP A 76 -11.07 14.23 -8.76
N HIS A 77 -10.15 14.21 -9.72
CA HIS A 77 -8.84 14.84 -9.62
C HIS A 77 -8.88 16.38 -9.60
N ASP A 78 -9.82 17.00 -10.31
CA ASP A 78 -9.90 18.46 -10.45
C ASP A 78 -10.45 19.09 -9.17
N SER A 79 -11.47 18.46 -8.58
CA SER A 79 -12.00 18.78 -7.26
C SER A 79 -10.92 18.65 -6.17
N LEU A 80 -10.13 17.57 -6.23
CA LEU A 80 -8.98 17.38 -5.33
C LEU A 80 -7.92 18.47 -5.53
N ALA A 81 -7.54 18.77 -6.76
CA ALA A 81 -6.54 19.78 -7.08
C ALA A 81 -6.98 21.17 -6.60
N THR A 82 -8.26 21.50 -6.73
CA THR A 82 -8.85 22.75 -6.22
C THR A 82 -8.68 22.87 -4.71
N TRP A 83 -8.98 21.80 -3.96
CA TRP A 83 -8.74 21.74 -2.52
C TRP A 83 -7.25 21.85 -2.17
N GLU A 84 -6.39 21.09 -2.85
CA GLU A 84 -4.97 21.01 -2.53
C GLU A 84 -4.22 22.33 -2.71
N ASN A 85 -4.62 23.09 -3.74
CA ASN A 85 -4.06 24.39 -4.09
C ASN A 85 -4.79 25.57 -3.42
N SER A 86 -5.77 25.30 -2.54
CA SER A 86 -6.52 26.37 -1.88
C SER A 86 -5.70 27.06 -0.79
N ASP A 87 -5.88 28.39 -0.68
CA ASP A 87 -5.29 29.18 0.41
C ASP A 87 -5.76 28.71 1.78
N ASP A 88 -7.00 28.22 1.87
CA ASP A 88 -7.53 27.68 3.11
C ASP A 88 -6.72 26.48 3.61
N ARG A 89 -6.41 25.53 2.72
CA ARG A 89 -5.60 24.37 3.06
C ARG A 89 -4.17 24.77 3.43
N LEU A 90 -3.58 25.72 2.69
CA LEU A 90 -2.24 26.22 2.98
C LEU A 90 -2.18 26.87 4.37
N ARG A 91 -3.14 27.73 4.71
CA ARG A 91 -3.25 28.32 6.06
C ARG A 91 -3.48 27.26 7.14
N TRP A 92 -4.36 26.29 6.89
CA TRP A 92 -4.62 25.21 7.83
C TRP A 92 -3.38 24.34 8.10
N LEU A 93 -2.61 24.03 7.06
CA LEU A 93 -1.35 23.30 7.20
C LEU A 93 -0.30 24.10 7.97
N ASP A 94 -0.25 25.42 7.79
CA ASP A 94 0.67 26.29 8.52
C ASP A 94 0.39 26.28 10.03
N LEU A 95 -0.88 26.36 10.43
CA LEU A 95 -1.31 26.24 11.83
C LEU A 95 -0.95 24.90 12.49
N GLY A 96 -0.74 23.85 11.69
CA GLY A 96 -0.42 22.50 12.16
C GLY A 96 1.05 22.12 12.08
N ARG A 97 1.91 23.02 11.60
CA ARG A 97 3.32 22.74 11.29
C ARG A 97 4.10 22.27 12.51
N ASP A 98 3.85 22.88 13.67
CA ASP A 98 4.55 22.56 14.92
C ASP A 98 3.92 21.38 15.69
N LEU A 99 2.76 20.89 15.24
CA LEU A 99 2.00 19.84 15.90
C LEU A 99 2.38 18.42 15.44
N VAL A 100 2.99 18.29 14.26
CA VAL A 100 3.33 16.99 13.67
C VAL A 100 4.73 17.01 13.07
N VAL A 101 5.53 15.98 13.39
CA VAL A 101 6.98 15.98 13.11
C VAL A 101 7.31 15.36 11.75
N GLU A 102 6.42 14.52 11.21
CA GLU A 102 6.66 13.83 9.94
C GLU A 102 5.34 13.59 9.22
N SER A 103 5.27 13.90 7.92
CA SER A 103 4.09 13.68 7.09
C SER A 103 4.46 12.90 5.83
N ARG A 104 3.95 11.68 5.67
CA ARG A 104 3.99 10.96 4.40
C ARG A 104 2.63 11.14 3.72
N VAL A 105 2.60 11.78 2.57
CA VAL A 105 1.39 11.96 1.75
C VAL A 105 1.42 10.96 0.61
N GLU A 106 0.42 10.10 0.54
CA GLU A 106 0.25 9.11 -0.52
C GLU A 106 -1.11 9.30 -1.17
N LYS A 107 -1.12 9.68 -2.45
CA LYS A 107 -2.35 9.83 -3.23
C LYS A 107 -2.63 8.51 -3.94
N ARG A 108 -3.79 7.91 -3.67
CA ARG A 108 -4.20 6.65 -4.30
C ARG A 108 -5.46 6.86 -5.12
N THR A 109 -5.41 6.47 -6.39
CA THR A 109 -6.55 6.46 -7.30
C THR A 109 -7.09 5.04 -7.41
N GLY A 110 -8.40 4.84 -7.29
CA GLY A 110 -9.04 3.55 -7.59
C GLY A 110 -9.00 2.47 -6.49
N ILE A 111 -9.47 1.28 -6.86
CA ILE A 111 -9.66 0.07 -6.02
C ILE A 111 -8.31 -0.65 -5.77
N GLU A 112 -7.28 -0.27 -6.51
CA GLU A 112 -5.90 -0.79 -6.43
C GLU A 112 -5.28 -0.57 -5.05
N GLY A 113 -5.65 0.52 -4.37
CA GLY A 113 -5.16 0.84 -3.03
C GLY A 113 -5.71 -0.04 -1.90
N TRP A 114 -6.74 -0.86 -2.17
CA TRP A 114 -7.34 -1.80 -1.22
C TRP A 114 -6.61 -3.16 -1.20
N PHE A 115 -5.83 -3.46 -2.25
CA PHE A 115 -5.13 -4.73 -2.41
C PHE A 115 -3.63 -4.67 -2.10
N ASP A 116 -3.09 -3.49 -1.77
CA ASP A 116 -1.72 -3.39 -1.29
C ASP A 116 -1.65 -3.63 0.22
N VAL A 117 -0.95 -4.69 0.58
CA VAL A 117 -0.62 -5.12 1.94
C VAL A 117 -0.10 -3.92 2.75
N PRO A 118 -0.55 -3.71 4.01
CA PRO A 118 0.07 -2.75 4.91
C PRO A 118 1.54 -3.13 5.08
N GLN A 119 2.44 -2.41 4.40
CA GLN A 119 3.85 -2.44 4.76
C GLN A 119 3.99 -1.55 5.99
N ASP A 120 3.96 -2.16 7.18
CA ASP A 120 4.44 -1.59 8.44
C ASP A 120 5.96 -1.34 8.41
N ALA A 121 6.45 -0.75 7.31
CA ALA A 121 7.84 -0.40 7.10
C ALA A 121 7.90 1.03 6.52
N PRO A 122 8.76 1.91 7.06
CA PRO A 122 8.95 3.24 6.52
C PRO A 122 9.36 3.12 5.04
N ALA A 123 8.69 3.84 4.15
CA ALA A 123 8.93 3.78 2.70
C ALA A 123 10.31 4.31 2.24
N SER A 124 11.22 4.59 3.18
CA SER A 124 12.65 4.77 2.91
C SER A 124 13.44 3.45 2.91
N SER A 125 12.83 2.30 3.21
CA SER A 125 13.49 1.00 3.28
C SER A 125 13.05 0.00 2.22
N ALA A 126 12.45 0.44 1.10
CA ALA A 126 12.26 -0.44 -0.04
C ALA A 126 13.67 -0.84 -0.55
N PRO A 127 14.07 -2.13 -0.44
CA PRO A 127 15.40 -2.52 -0.82
C PRO A 127 15.58 -2.28 -2.32
N PRO A 128 16.75 -1.78 -2.76
CA PRO A 128 17.06 -1.54 -4.16
C PRO A 128 16.61 -2.71 -5.05
N ARG A 129 15.99 -2.43 -6.21
CA ARG A 129 15.43 -3.46 -7.10
C ARG A 129 16.42 -4.59 -7.43
N TRP A 130 17.71 -4.29 -7.53
CA TRP A 130 18.75 -5.31 -7.74
C TRP A 130 18.91 -6.27 -6.55
N LYS A 131 18.80 -5.79 -5.30
CA LYS A 131 18.82 -6.63 -4.10
C LYS A 131 17.59 -7.54 -4.04
N GLN A 132 16.44 -7.02 -4.45
CA GLN A 132 15.21 -7.79 -4.58
C GLN A 132 15.34 -8.90 -5.64
N SER A 133 15.86 -8.57 -6.83
CA SER A 133 16.09 -9.55 -7.91
C SER A 133 17.07 -10.66 -7.49
N VAL A 134 18.19 -10.31 -6.84
CA VAL A 134 19.17 -11.29 -6.33
C VAL A 134 18.55 -12.17 -5.24
N SER A 135 17.72 -11.61 -4.36
CA SER A 135 17.05 -12.36 -3.30
C SER A 135 16.06 -13.39 -3.87
N ILE A 136 15.26 -12.99 -4.86
CA ILE A 136 14.35 -13.89 -5.57
C ILE A 136 15.13 -14.99 -6.26
N TRP A 137 16.20 -14.64 -6.98
CA TRP A 137 17.05 -15.61 -7.68
C TRP A 137 17.69 -16.62 -6.72
N LEU A 138 18.19 -16.17 -5.56
CA LEU A 138 18.80 -17.04 -4.56
C LEU A 138 17.80 -18.03 -3.93
N GLY A 139 16.52 -17.67 -3.83
CA GLY A 139 15.47 -18.62 -3.42
C GLY A 139 15.07 -19.57 -4.54
N PHE A 140 14.94 -19.05 -5.77
CA PHE A 140 14.37 -19.78 -6.89
C PHE A 140 15.35 -20.79 -7.50
N PHE A 141 16.60 -20.38 -7.69
CA PHE A 141 17.64 -21.16 -8.36
C PHE A 141 17.96 -22.49 -7.68
N PRO A 142 18.31 -22.57 -6.37
CA PRO A 142 18.71 -23.83 -5.74
C PRO A 142 17.55 -24.83 -5.67
N VAL A 143 16.32 -24.35 -5.50
CA VAL A 143 15.13 -25.20 -5.42
C VAL A 143 14.77 -25.75 -6.79
N ASN A 144 14.86 -24.92 -7.84
CA ASN A 144 14.67 -25.37 -9.22
C ASN A 144 15.76 -26.37 -9.64
N LEU A 145 17.01 -26.12 -9.25
CA LEU A 145 18.14 -27.02 -9.49
C LEU A 145 17.93 -28.36 -8.78
N ALA A 146 17.57 -28.35 -7.49
CA ALA A 146 17.28 -29.55 -6.72
C ALA A 146 16.11 -30.34 -7.31
N PHE A 147 15.03 -29.67 -7.71
CA PHE A 147 13.89 -30.32 -8.38
C PHE A 147 14.30 -30.97 -9.70
N THR A 148 15.15 -30.29 -10.49
CA THR A 148 15.67 -30.81 -11.76
C THR A 148 16.52 -32.06 -11.54
N TYR A 149 17.43 -32.04 -10.56
CA TYR A 149 18.22 -33.23 -10.22
C TYR A 149 17.36 -34.36 -9.63
N LEU A 150 16.38 -34.04 -8.79
CA LEU A 150 15.50 -35.03 -8.17
C LEU A 150 14.61 -35.71 -9.19
N THR A 151 14.04 -34.96 -10.14
CA THR A 151 13.25 -35.54 -11.23
C THR A 151 14.11 -36.37 -12.18
N ALA A 152 15.33 -35.91 -12.50
CA ALA A 152 16.28 -36.68 -13.31
C ALA A 152 16.71 -37.99 -12.64
N TRP A 153 16.91 -37.99 -11.32
CA TRP A 153 17.35 -39.16 -10.55
C TRP A 153 16.21 -40.13 -10.22
N LEU A 154 15.07 -39.60 -9.77
CA LEU A 154 13.96 -40.40 -9.24
C LEU A 154 13.00 -40.88 -10.33
N VAL A 155 12.86 -40.10 -11.41
CA VAL A 155 11.94 -40.42 -12.52
C VAL A 155 12.62 -40.12 -13.86
N PRO A 156 13.57 -40.97 -14.32
CA PRO A 156 14.23 -40.79 -15.61
C PRO A 156 13.24 -40.71 -16.80
N ALA A 157 12.11 -41.41 -16.69
CA ALA A 157 11.03 -41.37 -17.68
C ALA A 157 10.32 -40.00 -17.79
N PHE A 158 10.47 -39.12 -16.80
CA PHE A 158 9.92 -37.76 -16.82
C PHE A 158 10.54 -36.92 -17.95
N ALA A 159 11.77 -37.26 -18.37
CA ALA A 159 12.46 -36.67 -19.52
C ALA A 159 11.86 -37.06 -20.89
N HIS A 160 10.93 -38.02 -20.93
CA HIS A 160 10.21 -38.42 -22.15
C HIS A 160 8.76 -37.91 -22.21
N VAL A 161 8.26 -37.29 -21.13
CA VAL A 161 6.92 -36.67 -21.09
C VAL A 161 6.88 -35.45 -22.01
N ALA A 162 5.79 -35.24 -22.75
CA ALA A 162 5.64 -34.06 -23.61
C ALA A 162 5.83 -32.74 -22.83
N ILE A 163 6.31 -31.69 -23.51
CA ILE A 163 6.72 -30.43 -22.87
C ILE A 163 5.59 -29.81 -22.04
N LEU A 164 4.35 -29.88 -22.52
CA LEU A 164 3.19 -29.22 -21.91
C LEU A 164 2.81 -29.84 -20.54
N PRO A 165 2.53 -31.16 -20.43
CA PRO A 165 2.26 -31.78 -19.12
C PRO A 165 3.47 -31.74 -18.19
N ARG A 166 4.70 -31.80 -18.73
CA ARG A 166 5.92 -31.67 -17.91
C ARG A 166 5.97 -30.31 -17.21
N VAL A 167 5.80 -29.23 -17.96
CA VAL A 167 5.81 -27.87 -17.39
C VAL A 167 4.66 -27.72 -16.40
N LEU A 168 3.46 -28.21 -16.72
CA LEU A 168 2.29 -28.14 -15.83
C LEU A 168 2.55 -28.82 -14.48
N ILE A 169 3.03 -30.07 -14.50
CA ILE A 169 3.34 -30.83 -13.27
C ILE A 169 4.44 -30.10 -12.48
N THR A 170 5.47 -29.63 -13.16
CA THR A 170 6.58 -28.90 -12.54
C THR A 170 6.07 -27.63 -11.85
N THR A 171 5.25 -26.82 -12.52
CA THR A 171 4.73 -25.59 -11.95
C THR A 171 3.74 -25.84 -10.81
N VAL A 172 2.89 -26.85 -10.92
CA VAL A 172 1.92 -27.21 -9.86
C VAL A 172 2.61 -27.71 -8.60
N VAL A 173 3.72 -28.45 -8.73
CA VAL A 173 4.49 -28.95 -7.58
C VAL A 173 5.40 -27.88 -7.00
N LEU A 174 6.08 -27.10 -7.85
CA LEU A 174 7.08 -26.13 -7.40
C LEU A 174 6.44 -24.90 -6.76
N THR A 175 5.27 -24.46 -7.23
CA THR A 175 4.56 -23.28 -6.70
C THR A 175 4.28 -23.37 -5.18
N PRO A 176 3.63 -24.42 -4.64
CA PRO A 176 3.40 -24.52 -3.20
C PRO A 176 4.70 -24.67 -2.41
N ILE A 177 5.71 -25.36 -2.93
CA ILE A 177 7.04 -25.45 -2.28
C ILE A 177 7.66 -24.06 -2.14
N MET A 178 7.61 -23.27 -3.22
CA MET A 178 8.13 -21.89 -3.21
C MET A 178 7.37 -21.01 -2.20
N THR A 179 6.04 -21.07 -2.20
CA THR A 179 5.20 -20.22 -1.34
C THR A 179 5.33 -20.59 0.14
N PHE A 180 5.31 -21.88 0.48
CA PHE A 180 5.24 -22.31 1.88
C PHE A 180 6.59 -22.61 2.53
N TRP A 181 7.62 -22.95 1.76
CA TRP A 181 8.94 -23.31 2.32
C TRP A 181 10.01 -22.28 1.99
N VAL A 182 10.08 -21.83 0.74
CA VAL A 182 11.16 -20.94 0.28
C VAL A 182 10.92 -19.53 0.78
N LEU A 183 9.71 -19.00 0.61
CA LEU A 183 9.36 -17.65 1.05
C LEU A 183 9.67 -17.41 2.55
N PRO A 184 9.23 -18.24 3.52
CA PRO A 184 9.55 -17.99 4.93
C PRO A 184 11.05 -18.16 5.24
N PHE A 185 11.76 -19.02 4.53
CA PHE A 185 13.19 -19.26 4.75
C PHE A 185 14.06 -18.11 4.22
N VAL A 186 13.79 -17.68 2.98
CA VAL A 186 14.42 -16.54 2.32
C VAL A 186 14.13 -15.25 3.09
N THR A 187 12.88 -15.04 3.51
CA THR A 187 12.53 -13.85 4.31
C THR A 187 13.26 -13.84 5.66
N LYS A 188 13.45 -14.99 6.31
CA LYS A 188 14.25 -15.08 7.55
C LYS A 188 15.74 -14.80 7.33
N LEU A 189 16.34 -15.33 6.26
CA LEU A 189 17.78 -15.13 5.99
C LEU A 189 18.11 -13.70 5.57
N ILE A 190 17.23 -13.06 4.82
CA ILE A 190 17.54 -11.79 4.14
C ILE A 190 17.06 -10.57 4.95
N ARG A 191 16.09 -10.73 5.86
CA ARG A 191 15.65 -9.67 6.80
C ARG A 191 16.80 -8.95 7.53
N PRO A 192 17.82 -9.62 8.12
CA PRO A 192 18.94 -8.91 8.76
C PRO A 192 19.83 -8.13 7.79
N TRP A 193 19.90 -8.53 6.52
CA TRP A 193 20.70 -7.86 5.50
C TRP A 193 19.96 -6.71 4.80
N LEU A 194 18.62 -6.78 4.70
CA LEU A 194 17.79 -5.72 4.11
C LEU A 194 17.52 -4.57 5.09
N LEU A 195 17.46 -4.86 6.38
CA LEU A 195 17.26 -3.87 7.44
C LEU A 195 18.58 -3.28 7.96
N ALA A 196 19.73 -3.69 7.41
CA ALA A 196 21.02 -3.11 7.78
C ALA A 196 21.09 -1.65 7.28
N PRO A 197 21.25 -0.65 8.18
CA PRO A 197 21.34 0.74 7.77
C PRO A 197 22.57 0.95 6.87
N PRO A 198 22.49 1.83 5.85
CA PRO A 198 23.66 2.16 5.05
C PRO A 198 24.76 2.68 5.98
N ARG A 199 25.95 2.08 5.91
CA ARG A 199 27.14 2.58 6.61
C ARG A 199 27.31 4.04 6.20
N SER A 200 27.20 4.96 7.17
CA SER A 200 27.65 6.32 6.95
C SER A 200 29.15 6.26 6.66
N GLU A 201 29.53 6.65 5.44
CA GLU A 201 30.90 7.06 5.16
C GLU A 201 31.22 8.19 6.12
N ARG A 202 32.04 7.88 7.14
CA ARG A 202 32.70 8.91 7.93
C ARG A 202 33.86 9.42 7.08
N ALA A 203 33.71 10.67 6.64
CA ALA A 203 34.80 11.56 6.28
C ALA A 203 35.76 11.75 7.46
#